data_AF-A0A023X249-F1
#
_entry.id   AF-A0A023X249-F1
#
_cell.length_a   1.000
_cell.length_b   1.000
_cell.length_c   1.000
_cell.angle_alpha   90.00
_cell.angle_beta   90.00
_cell.angle_gamma   90.00
#
_symmetry.space_group_name_H-M   'P 1'
#
loop_
_entity.id
_entity.type
_entity.pdbx_description
1 polymer ?
#
loop_
_entity_poly.entity_id
_entity_poly.type
_entity_poly.pdbx_seq_one_letter_code
_entity_poly.pdbx_strand_id
1 'polypeptide(L)'
;MSEDRAEQGVSLNLDDATTLYDALEAAFEAGLGDAAAQRAYRTLGWRILAAGGGTGLGARLSTLAREAETLEEFEAARDQELGPILDALEDPLNRDP
;
A
#
# COMPACT_ATOMS: atom_id res chain seq x y z
N MET A 1 26.90 11.16 21.77
CA MET A 1 27.21 10.04 20.85
C MET A 1 25.97 9.18 20.84
N SER A 2 25.02 9.48 19.95
CA SER A 2 23.82 8.67 19.79
C SER A 2 24.17 7.56 18.83
N GLU A 3 24.07 6.31 19.31
CA GLU A 3 24.36 5.11 18.55
C GLU A 3 23.53 5.11 17.26
N ASP A 4 24.25 5.04 16.14
CA ASP A 4 23.74 4.77 14.81
C ASP A 4 23.08 3.39 14.85
N ARG A 5 21.79 3.35 15.19
CA ARG A 5 20.99 2.14 15.16
C ARG A 5 20.83 1.78 13.69
N ALA A 6 21.75 0.97 13.18
CA ALA A 6 21.61 0.36 11.87
C ALA A 6 20.18 -0.19 11.76
N GLU A 7 19.41 0.33 10.82
CA GLU A 7 18.07 -0.15 10.51
C GLU A 7 18.21 -1.62 10.09
N GLN A 8 18.05 -2.53 11.04
CA GLN A 8 18.06 -3.97 10.75
C GLN A 8 16.77 -4.31 10.01
N GLY A 9 16.81 -4.17 8.69
CA GLY A 9 15.75 -4.60 7.79
C GLY A 9 15.74 -6.12 7.65
N VAL A 10 14.55 -6.70 7.49
CA VAL A 10 14.36 -8.08 7.08
C VAL A 10 14.02 -8.07 5.59
N SER A 11 14.72 -8.88 4.79
CA SER A 11 14.35 -9.11 3.40
C SER A 11 13.35 -10.26 3.34
N LEU A 12 12.19 -10.00 2.74
CA LEU A 12 11.17 -10.99 2.45
C LEU A 12 11.13 -11.22 0.95
N ASN A 13 10.87 -12.45 0.52
CA ASN A 13 10.43 -12.68 -0.85
C ASN A 13 8.97 -12.18 -1.01
N LEU A 14 8.50 -12.08 -2.25
CA LEU A 14 7.17 -11.54 -2.54
C LEU A 14 6.05 -12.37 -1.91
N ASP A 15 6.15 -13.71 -1.93
CA ASP A 15 5.14 -14.61 -1.38
C ASP A 15 5.00 -14.46 0.14
N ASP A 16 6.12 -14.37 0.86
CA ASP A 16 6.14 -14.14 2.31
C ASP A 16 5.63 -12.74 2.66
N ALA A 17 5.98 -11.74 1.86
CA ALA A 17 5.47 -10.37 2.01
C ALA A 17 3.94 -10.33 1.82
N THR A 18 3.41 -10.97 0.78
CA THR A 18 1.97 -11.07 0.54
C THR A 18 1.27 -11.84 1.66
N THR A 19 1.83 -12.97 2.11
CA THR A 19 1.27 -13.75 3.23
C THR A 19 1.19 -12.90 4.51
N LEU A 20 2.22 -12.11 4.80
CA LEU A 20 2.21 -11.21 5.96
C LEU A 20 1.19 -10.07 5.80
N TYR A 21 1.02 -9.54 4.59
CA TYR A 21 0.03 -8.51 4.30
C TYR A 21 -1.39 -9.03 4.60
N ASP A 22 -1.73 -10.21 4.09
CA ASP A 22 -3.03 -10.85 4.30
C ASP A 22 -3.27 -11.17 5.79
N ALA A 23 -2.23 -11.60 6.51
CA ALA A 23 -2.33 -11.88 7.94
C ALA A 23 -2.56 -10.61 8.77
N LEU A 24 -1.94 -9.49 8.40
CA LEU A 24 -2.18 -8.19 9.03
C LEU A 24 -3.60 -7.67 8.75
N GLU A 25 -4.08 -7.84 7.52
CA GLU A 25 -5.46 -7.50 7.15
C GLU A 25 -6.47 -8.27 8.01
N ALA A 26 -6.34 -9.60 8.09
CA ALA A 26 -7.19 -10.43 8.93
C ALA A 26 -7.11 -10.05 10.42
N ALA A 27 -5.94 -9.65 10.91
CA ALA A 27 -5.78 -9.16 12.27
C ALA A 27 -6.55 -7.85 12.50
N PHE A 28 -6.53 -6.91 11.55
CA PHE A 28 -7.32 -5.68 11.66
C PHE A 28 -8.82 -5.93 11.60
N GLU A 29 -9.28 -6.84 10.76
CA GLU A 29 -10.69 -7.26 10.73
C GLU A 29 -11.14 -7.86 12.08
N ALA A 30 -10.23 -8.56 12.76
CA ALA A 30 -10.44 -9.07 14.12
C ALA A 30 -10.29 -8.00 15.22
N GLY A 31 -10.00 -6.74 14.88
CA GLY A 31 -9.76 -5.65 15.83
C GLY A 31 -8.41 -5.72 16.55
N LEU A 32 -7.49 -6.55 16.05
CA LEU A 32 -6.15 -6.76 16.60
C LEU A 32 -5.12 -5.94 15.82
N GLY A 33 -5.07 -4.64 16.09
CA GLY A 33 -4.11 -3.75 15.45
C GLY A 33 -3.82 -2.49 16.23
N ASP A 34 -2.56 -2.11 16.28
CA ASP A 34 -2.11 -0.81 16.77
C ASP A 34 -1.59 0.08 15.62
N ALA A 35 -1.17 1.29 15.95
CA ALA A 35 -0.66 2.24 14.96
C ALA A 35 0.63 1.75 14.26
N ALA A 36 1.45 0.96 14.94
CA ALA A 36 2.68 0.42 14.37
C ALA A 36 2.36 -0.68 13.34
N ALA A 37 1.43 -1.58 13.67
CA ALA A 37 0.91 -2.59 12.76
C ALA A 37 0.26 -1.95 11.53
N GLN A 38 -0.55 -0.91 11.70
CA GLN A 38 -1.16 -0.19 10.57
C GLN A 38 -0.11 0.44 9.65
N ARG A 39 0.95 1.03 10.22
CA ARG A 39 2.05 1.55 9.40
C ARG A 39 2.77 0.44 8.66
N ALA A 40 3.07 -0.68 9.33
CA ALA A 40 3.71 -1.84 8.70
C ALA A 40 2.88 -2.40 7.54
N TYR A 41 1.57 -2.53 7.73
CA TYR A 41 0.64 -2.97 6.69
C TYR A 41 0.66 -2.07 5.45
N ARG A 42 0.58 -0.75 5.65
CA ARG A 42 0.62 0.22 4.54
C ARG A 42 1.97 0.22 3.83
N THR A 43 3.07 0.17 4.58
CA THR A 43 4.42 0.02 4.00
C THR A 43 4.55 -1.26 3.19
N LEU A 44 4.03 -2.38 3.70
CA LEU A 44 4.10 -3.67 3.03
C LEU A 44 3.27 -3.68 1.74
N GLY A 45 2.05 -3.15 1.77
CA GLY A 45 1.21 -3.01 0.57
C GLY A 45 1.88 -2.16 -0.51
N TRP A 46 2.50 -1.04 -0.13
CA TRP A 46 3.29 -0.21 -1.05
C TRP A 46 4.46 -0.99 -1.68
N ARG A 47 5.25 -1.70 -0.86
CA ARG A 47 6.40 -2.47 -1.36
C ARG A 47 6.00 -3.67 -2.22
N ILE A 48 4.90 -4.34 -1.89
CA ILE A 48 4.32 -5.40 -2.73
C ILE A 48 3.90 -4.83 -4.09
N LEU A 49 3.23 -3.68 -4.13
CA LEU A 49 2.85 -3.03 -5.39
C LEU A 49 4.06 -2.62 -6.24
N ALA A 50 5.12 -2.12 -5.61
CA ALA A 50 6.37 -1.76 -6.29
C ALA A 50 7.10 -2.99 -6.87
N ALA A 51 7.08 -4.11 -6.14
CA ALA A 51 7.66 -5.38 -6.57
C ALA A 51 6.82 -6.09 -7.63
N GLY A 52 5.50 -5.94 -7.55
CA GLY A 52 4.53 -6.53 -8.47
C GLY A 52 4.50 -5.84 -9.84
N GLY A 53 3.65 -6.35 -10.72
CA GLY A 53 3.31 -5.73 -11.99
C GLY A 53 1.80 -5.81 -12.22
N GLY A 54 1.34 -5.38 -13.38
CA GLY A 54 -0.08 -5.45 -13.70
C GLY A 54 -0.40 -4.86 -15.06
N THR A 55 -1.68 -4.65 -15.29
CA THR A 55 -2.22 -3.99 -16.49
C THR A 55 -3.19 -2.89 -16.09
N GLY A 56 -3.38 -1.89 -16.95
CA GLY A 56 -4.30 -0.79 -16.69
C GLY A 56 -3.91 -0.01 -15.43
N LEU A 57 -4.87 0.20 -14.53
CA LEU A 57 -4.68 0.96 -13.29
C LEU A 57 -3.61 0.32 -12.37
N GLY A 58 -3.59 -1.01 -12.26
CA GLY A 58 -2.59 -1.71 -11.44
C GLY A 58 -1.15 -1.44 -11.91
N ALA A 59 -0.92 -1.41 -13.24
CA ALA A 59 0.39 -1.06 -13.79
C ALA A 59 0.80 0.39 -13.45
N ARG A 60 -0.14 1.33 -13.51
CA ARG A 60 0.14 2.73 -13.15
C ARG A 60 0.50 2.87 -11.68
N LEU A 61 -0.28 2.24 -10.79
CA LEU A 61 0.00 2.24 -9.36
C LEU A 61 1.34 1.59 -9.03
N SER A 62 1.71 0.48 -9.70
CA SER A 62 3.03 -0.12 -9.58
C SER A 62 4.16 0.81 -10.02
N THR A 63 3.97 1.63 -11.07
CA THR A 63 4.95 2.64 -11.47
C THR A 63 5.11 3.72 -10.40
N LEU A 64 4.01 4.30 -9.93
CA LEU A 64 4.02 5.29 -8.84
C LEU A 64 4.71 4.72 -7.58
N ALA A 65 4.43 3.47 -7.25
CA ALA A 65 5.03 2.78 -6.11
C ALA A 65 6.55 2.62 -6.24
N ARG A 66 7.09 2.46 -7.45
CA ARG A 66 8.54 2.37 -7.68
C ARG A 66 9.23 3.73 -7.68
N GLU A 67 8.54 4.76 -8.11
CA GLU A 67 9.07 6.13 -8.21
C GLU A 67 9.10 6.84 -6.86
N ALA A 68 8.18 6.50 -5.95
CA ALA A 68 8.16 7.06 -4.61
C ALA A 68 9.38 6.62 -3.78
N GLU A 69 9.94 7.54 -2.99
CA GLU A 69 11.03 7.24 -2.04
C GLU A 69 10.47 6.95 -0.64
N THR A 70 9.27 7.44 -0.35
CA THR A 70 8.57 7.28 0.94
C THR A 70 7.15 6.75 0.79
N LEU A 71 6.59 6.20 1.89
CA LEU A 71 5.21 5.70 1.90
C LEU A 71 4.25 6.87 1.66
N GLU A 72 4.54 8.01 2.27
CA GLU A 72 3.73 9.21 2.21
C GLU A 72 3.66 9.79 0.79
N GLU A 73 4.79 9.79 0.06
CA GLU A 73 4.80 10.17 -1.37
C GLU A 73 3.97 9.22 -2.22
N PHE A 74 4.10 7.91 -2.00
CA PHE A 74 3.30 6.93 -2.70
C PHE A 74 1.80 7.10 -2.43
N GLU A 75 1.41 7.27 -1.16
CA GLU A 75 0.01 7.46 -0.77
C GLU A 75 -0.58 8.73 -1.39
N ALA A 76 0.17 9.84 -1.39
CA ALA A 76 -0.25 11.07 -2.04
C ALA A 76 -0.43 10.89 -3.56
N ALA A 77 0.50 10.22 -4.24
CA ALA A 77 0.42 9.96 -5.66
C ALA A 77 -0.73 9.00 -6.02
N ARG A 78 -0.92 7.95 -5.21
CA ARG A 78 -2.05 7.00 -5.34
C ARG A 78 -3.37 7.74 -5.21
N ASP A 79 -3.51 8.60 -4.19
CA ASP A 79 -4.75 9.31 -3.94
C ASP A 79 -5.06 10.31 -5.07
N GLN A 80 -4.03 10.94 -5.66
CA GLN A 80 -4.18 11.79 -6.84
C GLN A 80 -4.64 11.00 -8.09
N GLU A 81 -4.10 9.79 -8.32
CA GLU A 81 -4.49 8.94 -9.45
C GLU A 81 -5.89 8.34 -9.25
N LEU A 82 -6.24 7.93 -8.03
CA LEU A 82 -7.50 7.26 -7.72
C LEU A 82 -8.67 8.22 -7.49
N GLY A 83 -8.43 9.42 -6.97
CA GLY A 83 -9.48 10.39 -6.63
C GLY A 83 -10.51 10.59 -7.74
N PRO A 84 -10.09 10.95 -8.98
CA PRO A 84 -11.02 11.13 -10.09
C PRO A 84 -11.82 9.87 -10.47
N ILE A 85 -11.24 8.68 -10.27
CA ILE A 85 -11.89 7.40 -10.54
C ILE A 85 -12.99 7.15 -9.49
N LEU A 86 -12.67 7.38 -8.22
CA LEU A 86 -13.62 7.22 -7.12
C LEU A 86 -14.75 8.24 -7.22
N ASP A 87 -14.44 9.51 -7.50
CA ASP A 87 -15.43 10.57 -7.72
C ASP A 87 -16.42 10.19 -8.84
N ALA A 88 -15.92 9.61 -9.94
CA ALA A 88 -16.76 9.16 -11.02
C ALA A 88 -17.66 7.96 -10.63
N LEU A 89 -17.17 7.05 -9.79
CA LEU A 89 -17.95 5.91 -9.30
C LEU A 89 -19.04 6.34 -8.29
N GLU A 90 -18.82 7.44 -7.58
CA GLU A 90 -19.79 7.97 -6.63
C GLU A 90 -20.91 8.80 -7.28
N ASP A 91 -20.74 9.20 -8.55
CA ASP A 91 -21.74 9.95 -9.32
C ASP A 91 -23.08 9.19 -9.34
N PRO A 92 -24.17 9.80 -8.82
CA PRO A 92 -25.50 9.20 -8.86
C PRO A 92 -25.97 8.79 -10.27
N LEU A 93 -25.44 9.43 -11.33
CA LEU A 93 -25.74 9.09 -12.72
C LEU A 93 -25.09 7.77 -13.18
N ASN A 94 -24.06 7.30 -12.47
CA ASN A 94 -23.40 6.02 -12.70
C ASN A 94 -23.91 4.90 -11.79
N ARG A 95 -24.87 5.18 -10.90
CA ARG A 95 -25.58 4.14 -10.13
C ARG A 95 -26.69 3.54 -10.99
N ASP A 96 -26.79 2.22 -11.00
CA ASP A 96 -27.90 1.50 -11.64
C ASP A 96 -29.25 2.02 -11.05
N PRO A 97 -30.27 2.30 -11.88
CA PRO A 97 -31.52 2.94 -11.45
C PRO A 97 -32.39 2.07 -10.51
#